data_AF-A0A9W8MCH5-F1
#
_entry.id   AF-A0A9W8MCH5-F1
#
_cell.length_a   1.000
_cell.length_b   1.000
_cell.length_c   1.000
_cell.angle_alpha   90.00
_cell.angle_beta   90.00
_cell.angle_gamma   90.00
#
_symmetry.space_group_name_H-M   'P 1'
#
loop_
_entity.id
_entity.type
_entity.pdbx_description
1 polymer ?
#
loop_
_entity_poly.entity_id
_entity_poly.type
_entity_poly.pdbx_seq_one_letter_code
_entity_poly.pdbx_strand_id
1 'polypeptide(L)'
;MPYYAAELDSDDEGSVEYNWENDDDDVLSSDMDRLRIRGSTFCVNFSPGMQIQASIQSQRSVCRDYVTCGLTCIEKLCKDGPSDTTLCTYCHRRPKVAGKDQCGQTCADKAKIACLLCKARPRNGRYHLCGRTCKRIATKSTPLILEIPKTHTTYDMVEDKFKSSWSAGATNPLPKISKIFKIIENNEFLMPYDQYKFVISVSSSVYLVLNTALKEAGGSNRKLSVPWNRSSVPTRDIDNEALHVVDLFGV
;
A
#
# COMPACT_ATOMS: atom_id res chain seq x y z
N MET A 1 -13.72 45.54 19.64
CA MET A 1 -13.58 44.49 18.62
C MET A 1 -12.09 44.22 18.42
N PRO A 2 -11.50 43.27 19.15
CA PRO A 2 -10.08 42.96 18.99
C PRO A 2 -9.86 42.08 17.77
N TYR A 3 -8.93 42.51 16.91
CA TYR A 3 -8.39 41.76 15.77
C TYR A 3 -7.58 40.57 16.28
N TYR A 4 -7.89 39.35 15.83
CA TYR A 4 -6.98 38.22 15.98
C TYR A 4 -6.00 38.20 14.81
N ALA A 5 -4.71 38.18 15.15
CA ALA A 5 -3.63 37.92 14.22
C ALA A 5 -3.68 36.45 13.78
N ALA A 6 -3.76 36.21 12.47
CA ALA A 6 -3.58 34.89 11.90
C ALA A 6 -2.08 34.60 11.84
N GLU A 7 -1.57 33.82 12.79
CA GLU A 7 -0.27 33.18 12.67
C GLU A 7 -0.44 31.97 11.74
N LEU A 8 0.29 32.02 10.61
CA LEU A 8 0.41 30.97 9.63
C LEU A 8 1.49 30.00 10.11
N ASP A 9 1.07 28.88 10.72
CA ASP A 9 1.96 27.73 10.94
C ASP A 9 2.12 26.97 9.63
N SER A 10 3.23 27.27 8.94
CA SER A 10 3.71 26.53 7.78
C SER A 10 4.46 25.28 8.25
N ASP A 11 3.73 24.22 8.58
CA ASP A 11 4.27 22.87 8.72
C ASP A 11 4.55 22.29 7.31
N ASP A 12 5.61 22.79 6.68
CA ASP A 12 6.25 22.16 5.51
C ASP A 12 7.03 20.93 6.00
N GLU A 13 6.30 19.89 6.42
CA GLU A 13 6.86 18.56 6.56
C GLU A 13 7.19 18.06 5.16
N GLY A 14 8.46 18.27 4.76
CA GLY A 14 9.03 17.77 3.54
C GLY A 14 8.60 16.33 3.28
N SER A 15 7.74 16.17 2.28
CA SER A 15 7.36 14.88 1.75
C SER A 15 8.62 14.22 1.20
N VAL A 16 9.25 13.34 1.99
CA VAL A 16 10.26 12.44 1.45
C VAL A 16 9.51 11.48 0.54
N GLU A 17 9.39 11.86 -0.73
CA GLU A 17 8.97 10.99 -1.81
C GLU A 17 10.00 9.87 -1.91
N TYR A 18 9.75 8.77 -1.20
CA TYR A 18 10.43 7.53 -1.47
C TYR A 18 9.99 7.06 -2.85
N ASN A 19 10.76 7.45 -3.87
CA ASN A 19 10.56 7.01 -5.24
C ASN A 19 11.00 5.54 -5.36
N TRP A 20 10.09 4.61 -5.12
CA TRP A 20 10.33 3.16 -5.28
C TRP A 20 10.45 2.73 -6.74
N GLU A 21 10.12 3.61 -7.69
CA GLU A 21 10.20 3.35 -9.13
C GLU A 21 11.64 3.54 -9.65
N ASN A 22 12.51 4.20 -8.87
CA ASN A 22 13.94 4.29 -9.17
C ASN A 22 14.76 3.09 -8.64
N ASP A 23 14.11 2.07 -8.08
CA ASP A 23 14.76 0.79 -7.72
C ASP A 23 14.56 -0.29 -8.80
N ASP A 24 13.99 0.05 -9.96
CA ASP A 24 13.79 -0.89 -11.08
C ASP A 24 15.07 -1.18 -11.91
N ASP A 25 16.22 -0.61 -11.53
CA ASP A 25 17.55 -0.96 -12.08
C ASP A 25 18.15 -2.24 -11.47
N ASP A 26 17.32 -3.18 -11.02
CA ASP A 26 17.72 -4.58 -10.89
C ASP A 26 17.71 -5.24 -12.29
N VAL A 27 18.62 -4.76 -13.16
CA VAL A 27 19.40 -5.63 -14.04
C VAL A 27 20.32 -6.49 -13.13
N LEU A 28 19.71 -7.25 -12.24
CA LEU A 28 20.32 -8.33 -11.46
C LEU A 28 19.59 -9.60 -11.88
N SER A 29 20.03 -10.17 -13.00
CA SER A 29 21.15 -11.11 -13.00
C SER A 29 20.76 -12.39 -12.28
N SER A 30 20.77 -13.46 -13.06
CA SER A 30 20.55 -14.87 -12.75
C SER A 30 21.53 -15.45 -11.70
N ASP A 31 22.05 -14.64 -10.78
CA ASP A 31 23.22 -14.91 -9.94
C ASP A 31 22.93 -14.78 -8.42
N MET A 32 21.70 -15.06 -8.01
CA MET A 32 21.29 -15.09 -6.60
C MET A 32 21.58 -16.45 -5.90
N ASP A 33 22.78 -16.99 -6.13
CA ASP A 33 23.34 -18.14 -5.40
C ASP A 33 24.58 -17.79 -4.55
N ARG A 34 24.90 -16.50 -4.38
CA ARG A 34 26.04 -16.03 -3.57
C ARG A 34 25.67 -14.97 -2.54
N LEU A 35 24.80 -15.34 -1.59
CA LEU A 35 24.84 -14.69 -0.27
C LEU A 35 26.12 -15.16 0.48
N ARG A 36 27.24 -14.53 0.16
CA ARG A 36 28.44 -14.53 1.02
C ARG A 36 28.08 -13.80 2.31
N ILE A 37 27.85 -14.57 3.37
CA ILE A 37 27.82 -14.10 4.75
C ILE A 37 29.17 -13.44 5.05
N ARG A 38 29.25 -12.11 4.92
CA ARG A 38 30.39 -11.33 5.40
C ARG A 38 30.19 -11.07 6.88
N GLY A 39 31.15 -11.52 7.68
CA GLY A 39 31.36 -11.04 9.05
C GLY A 39 30.87 -11.95 10.18
N SER A 40 31.15 -13.25 10.13
CA SER A 40 31.24 -14.06 11.36
C SER A 40 32.69 -13.96 11.85
N THR A 41 32.94 -13.18 12.89
CA THR A 41 34.25 -13.13 13.55
C THR A 41 34.47 -14.48 14.24
N PHE A 42 35.28 -15.34 13.62
CA PHE A 42 35.66 -16.63 14.20
C PHE A 42 36.73 -16.41 15.27
N CYS A 43 36.36 -16.54 16.54
CA CYS A 43 37.30 -16.71 17.62
C CYS A 43 37.71 -18.20 17.65
N VAL A 44 38.83 -18.56 17.01
CA VAL A 44 39.41 -19.90 17.12
C VAL A 44 40.47 -19.90 18.21
N ASN A 45 40.15 -20.51 19.36
CA ASN A 45 41.13 -20.86 20.37
C ASN A 45 41.78 -22.19 19.96
N PHE A 46 43.08 -22.18 19.67
CA PHE A 46 43.86 -23.37 19.35
C PHE A 46 44.41 -24.01 20.62
N SER A 47 43.95 -25.23 20.92
CA SER A 47 44.66 -26.18 21.79
C SER A 47 45.16 -27.35 20.93
N PRO A 48 46.44 -27.78 21.04
CA PRO A 48 46.96 -28.87 20.23
C PRO A 48 46.39 -30.22 20.73
N GLY A 49 45.75 -31.00 19.85
CA GLY A 49 45.49 -32.43 20.08
C GLY A 49 44.04 -32.93 20.05
N MET A 50 43.03 -32.09 19.79
CA MET A 50 41.63 -32.55 19.66
C MET A 50 41.12 -32.47 18.21
N GLN A 51 40.48 -33.54 17.73
CA GLN A 51 39.68 -33.53 16.51
C GLN A 51 38.54 -32.51 16.66
N ILE A 52 38.62 -31.42 15.89
CA ILE A 52 37.62 -30.35 15.90
C ILE A 52 36.46 -30.77 14.98
N GLN A 53 35.40 -31.33 15.55
CA GLN A 53 34.09 -31.29 14.89
C GLN A 53 33.55 -29.85 15.01
N ALA A 54 33.87 -29.02 14.02
CA ALA A 54 33.29 -27.69 13.89
C ALA A 54 31.81 -27.82 13.49
N SER A 55 30.93 -28.04 14.46
CA SER A 55 29.50 -27.79 14.22
C SER A 55 29.34 -26.27 14.11
N ILE A 56 29.14 -25.78 12.89
CA ILE A 56 28.78 -24.38 12.65
C ILE A 56 27.34 -24.22 13.14
N GLN A 57 27.17 -24.05 14.45
CA GLN A 57 25.96 -23.48 15.01
C GLN A 57 25.98 -21.99 14.65
N SER A 58 25.61 -21.69 13.41
CA SER A 58 25.22 -20.35 13.01
C SER A 58 24.02 -19.99 13.89
N GLN A 59 24.30 -19.35 15.03
CA GLN A 59 23.31 -18.58 15.77
C GLN A 59 22.91 -17.45 14.84
N ARG A 60 22.04 -17.76 13.88
CA ARG A 60 21.28 -16.77 13.12
C ARG A 60 20.69 -15.90 14.21
N SER A 61 21.13 -14.65 14.28
CA SER A 61 20.58 -13.64 15.18
C SER A 61 19.07 -13.77 15.06
N VAL A 62 18.45 -14.41 16.06
CA VAL A 62 17.04 -14.76 15.99
C VAL A 62 16.37 -13.42 15.95
N CYS A 63 15.85 -13.11 14.77
CA CYS A 63 15.05 -11.96 14.46
C CYS A 63 13.86 -11.97 15.43
N ARG A 64 14.07 -11.48 16.67
CA ARG A 64 13.26 -11.78 17.87
C ARG A 64 11.78 -11.42 17.67
N ASP A 65 11.52 -10.48 16.78
CA ASP A 65 10.19 -9.94 16.50
C ASP A 65 9.53 -10.49 15.24
N TYR A 66 10.23 -11.31 14.45
CA TYR A 66 9.67 -11.85 13.22
C TYR A 66 9.02 -13.21 13.46
N VAL A 67 7.78 -13.36 12.98
CA VAL A 67 7.03 -14.63 13.03
C VAL A 67 7.64 -15.68 12.09
N THR A 68 8.30 -15.23 11.02
CA THR A 68 8.78 -16.06 9.92
C THR A 68 10.28 -16.29 9.99
N CYS A 69 10.72 -17.52 9.76
CA CYS A 69 12.11 -17.95 9.77
C CYS A 69 12.99 -17.42 8.61
N GLY A 70 12.37 -16.91 7.55
CA GLY A 70 13.02 -16.53 6.29
C GLY A 70 12.02 -16.21 5.19
N LEU A 71 12.52 -16.00 3.96
CA LEU A 71 11.72 -15.59 2.79
C LEU A 71 10.67 -16.64 2.38
N THR A 72 11.01 -17.93 2.45
CA THR A 72 10.07 -19.02 2.15
C THR A 72 8.94 -19.10 3.18
N CYS A 73 9.26 -18.92 4.46
CA CYS A 73 8.28 -18.87 5.55
C CYS A 73 7.28 -17.70 5.36
N ILE A 74 7.74 -16.51 4.93
CA ILE A 74 6.84 -15.38 4.68
C ILE A 74 6.02 -15.56 3.40
N GLU A 75 6.56 -16.16 2.35
CA GLU A 75 5.78 -16.48 1.14
C GLU A 75 4.61 -17.42 1.45
N LYS A 76 4.86 -18.49 2.21
CA LYS A 76 3.80 -19.38 2.68
C LYS A 76 2.77 -18.64 3.53
N LEU A 77 3.22 -17.82 4.48
CA LEU A 77 2.32 -17.03 5.31
C LEU A 77 1.45 -16.07 4.49
N CYS A 78 2.00 -15.45 3.44
CA CYS A 78 1.26 -14.54 2.57
C CYS A 78 0.26 -15.26 1.65
N LYS A 79 0.56 -16.49 1.20
CA LYS A 79 -0.28 -17.25 0.27
C LYS A 79 -1.36 -18.04 0.99
N ASP A 80 -0.95 -18.80 2.01
CA ASP A 80 -1.80 -19.78 2.69
C ASP A 80 -2.42 -19.20 3.97
N GLY A 81 -1.91 -18.05 4.44
CA GLY A 81 -2.25 -17.51 5.75
C GLY A 81 -1.64 -18.35 6.88
N PRO A 82 -2.07 -18.11 8.13
CA PRO A 82 -1.74 -19.02 9.22
C PRO A 82 -2.33 -20.42 8.99
N SER A 83 -1.51 -21.45 9.16
CA SER A 83 -1.93 -22.85 9.05
C SER A 83 -3.00 -23.25 10.07
N ASP A 84 -3.04 -22.56 11.22
CA ASP A 84 -3.97 -22.82 12.30
C ASP A 84 -4.87 -21.60 12.55
N THR A 85 -6.16 -21.78 12.32
CA THR A 85 -7.19 -20.74 12.47
C THR A 85 -7.49 -20.41 13.94
N THR A 86 -7.06 -21.26 14.88
CA THR A 86 -7.18 -21.04 16.33
C THR A 86 -6.11 -20.09 16.86
N LEU A 87 -5.03 -19.86 16.10
CA LEU A 87 -3.96 -18.95 16.48
C LEU A 87 -4.29 -17.49 16.13
N CYS A 88 -3.73 -16.59 16.92
CA CYS A 88 -3.78 -15.14 16.74
C CYS A 88 -3.40 -14.77 15.31
N THR A 89 -4.24 -13.97 14.66
CA THR A 89 -4.01 -13.57 13.26
C THR A 89 -2.88 -12.56 13.07
N TYR A 90 -2.39 -11.94 14.15
CA TYR A 90 -1.22 -11.05 14.10
C TYR A 90 0.08 -11.79 14.45
N CYS A 91 0.16 -12.39 15.64
CA CYS A 91 1.42 -12.98 16.11
C CYS A 91 1.62 -14.43 15.65
N HIS A 92 0.55 -15.12 15.27
CA HIS A 92 0.54 -16.54 14.86
C HIS A 92 1.26 -17.50 15.83
N ARG A 93 1.37 -17.12 17.11
CA ARG A 93 2.09 -17.89 18.15
C ARG A 93 1.20 -18.29 19.33
N ARG A 94 0.20 -17.48 19.64
CA ARG A 94 -0.69 -17.68 20.80
C ARG A 94 -2.11 -17.95 20.31
N PRO A 95 -2.92 -18.75 21.03
CA PRO A 95 -4.32 -18.95 20.68
C PRO A 95 -5.12 -17.64 20.77
N LYS A 96 -6.16 -17.54 19.96
CA LYS A 96 -7.12 -16.43 19.98
C LYS A 96 -7.88 -16.40 21.30
N VAL A 97 -8.23 -15.20 21.76
CA VAL A 97 -9.21 -15.04 22.84
C VAL A 97 -10.61 -15.31 22.25
N ALA A 98 -11.50 -15.98 22.99
CA ALA A 98 -12.85 -16.27 22.53
C ALA A 98 -13.56 -15.01 22.00
N GLY A 99 -14.09 -15.09 20.77
CA GLY A 99 -14.77 -13.98 20.09
C GLY A 99 -13.85 -12.88 19.53
N LYS A 100 -12.51 -13.05 19.55
CA LYS A 100 -11.55 -12.08 19.00
C LYS A 100 -10.56 -12.77 18.06
N ASP A 101 -10.04 -12.05 17.07
CA ASP A 101 -9.02 -12.57 16.15
C ASP A 101 -7.59 -12.53 16.70
N GLN A 102 -7.43 -12.03 17.92
CA GLN A 102 -6.14 -11.70 18.52
C GLN A 102 -6.01 -12.34 19.90
N CYS A 103 -4.79 -12.68 20.30
CA CYS A 103 -4.52 -13.29 21.61
C CYS A 103 -4.49 -12.28 22.78
N GLY A 104 -4.68 -10.99 22.53
CA GLY A 104 -4.63 -9.95 23.57
C GLY A 104 -4.62 -8.54 22.99
N GLN A 105 -4.73 -7.54 23.86
CA GLN A 105 -4.87 -6.13 23.48
C GLN A 105 -3.67 -5.64 22.64
N THR A 106 -2.45 -5.98 23.03
CA THR A 106 -1.24 -5.61 22.28
C THR A 106 -1.24 -6.13 20.84
N CYS A 107 -1.71 -7.35 20.59
CA CYS A 107 -1.82 -7.87 19.22
C CYS A 107 -2.97 -7.22 18.47
N ALA A 108 -4.07 -6.89 19.15
CA ALA A 108 -5.17 -6.14 18.56
C ALA A 108 -4.74 -4.75 18.09
N ASP A 109 -3.98 -4.01 18.90
CA ASP A 109 -3.52 -2.67 18.51
C ASP A 109 -2.49 -2.73 17.38
N LYS A 110 -1.58 -3.71 17.40
CA LYS A 110 -0.63 -3.90 16.29
C LYS A 110 -1.31 -4.38 15.00
N ALA A 111 -2.39 -5.14 15.10
CA ALA A 111 -3.17 -5.58 13.94
C ALA A 111 -3.85 -4.41 13.20
N LYS A 112 -4.16 -3.29 13.88
CA LYS A 112 -4.77 -2.10 13.26
C LYS A 112 -3.89 -1.45 12.19
N ILE A 113 -2.58 -1.62 12.32
CA ILE A 113 -1.57 -1.05 11.42
C ILE A 113 -0.78 -2.14 10.70
N ALA A 114 -1.24 -3.39 10.72
CA ALA A 114 -0.51 -4.50 10.10
C ALA A 114 -0.60 -4.48 8.58
N CYS A 115 0.39 -5.07 7.92
CA CYS A 115 0.39 -5.34 6.49
C CYS A 115 -0.88 -6.12 6.09
N LEU A 116 -1.62 -5.64 5.10
CA LEU A 116 -2.85 -6.31 4.65
C LEU A 116 -2.61 -7.71 4.08
N LEU A 117 -1.41 -7.97 3.55
CA LEU A 117 -1.05 -9.27 2.98
C LEU A 117 -0.63 -10.27 4.06
N CYS A 118 0.46 -9.99 4.80
CA CYS A 118 1.02 -10.96 5.75
C CYS A 118 0.41 -10.90 7.15
N LYS A 119 -0.34 -9.83 7.48
CA LYS A 119 -1.02 -9.57 8.77
C LYS A 119 -0.14 -9.64 10.03
N ALA A 120 1.17 -9.82 9.90
CA ALA A 120 2.09 -10.05 11.01
C ALA A 120 3.08 -8.91 11.28
N ARG A 121 3.29 -8.01 10.32
CA ARG A 121 4.25 -6.90 10.40
C ARG A 121 3.53 -5.57 10.23
N PRO A 122 3.98 -4.48 10.86
CA PRO A 122 3.40 -3.16 10.61
C PRO A 122 3.56 -2.76 9.14
N ARG A 123 2.58 -2.01 8.63
CA ARG A 123 2.62 -1.42 7.28
C ARG A 123 3.73 -0.37 7.18
N ASN A 124 4.30 -0.21 5.99
CA ASN A 124 5.39 0.73 5.78
C ASN A 124 4.85 2.14 5.46
N GLY A 125 4.73 3.00 6.47
CA GLY A 125 4.28 4.39 6.29
C GLY A 125 2.90 4.47 5.62
N ARG A 126 2.86 5.12 4.44
CA ARG A 126 1.64 5.31 3.64
C ARG A 126 1.19 4.03 2.92
N TYR A 127 2.08 3.06 2.71
CA TYR A 127 1.74 1.82 2.00
C TYR A 127 0.91 0.88 2.88
N HIS A 128 0.07 0.04 2.26
CA HIS A 128 -0.70 -0.99 2.97
C HIS A 128 0.07 -2.30 3.22
N LEU A 129 1.32 -2.37 2.73
CA LEU A 129 2.18 -3.55 2.84
C LEU A 129 3.42 -3.21 3.68
N CYS A 130 4.00 -4.21 4.36
CA CYS A 130 5.15 -3.98 5.25
C CYS A 130 6.50 -3.79 4.53
N GLY A 131 6.59 -4.05 3.22
CA GLY A 131 7.85 -3.89 2.48
C GLY A 131 7.91 -4.63 1.14
N ARG A 132 9.09 -4.58 0.50
CA ARG A 132 9.34 -5.07 -0.87
C ARG A 132 8.92 -6.52 -1.08
N THR A 133 9.16 -7.42 -0.11
CA THR A 133 8.78 -8.84 -0.22
C THR A 133 7.27 -9.01 -0.34
N CYS A 134 6.48 -8.36 0.51
CA CYS A 134 5.01 -8.43 0.42
C CYS A 134 4.49 -7.75 -0.84
N LYS A 135 5.10 -6.62 -1.27
CA LYS A 135 4.78 -5.99 -2.56
C LYS A 135 4.99 -6.98 -3.71
N ARG A 136 6.17 -7.59 -3.82
CA ARG A 136 6.51 -8.56 -4.87
C ARG A 136 5.57 -9.76 -4.88
N ILE A 137 5.23 -10.31 -3.72
CA ILE A 137 4.28 -11.42 -3.63
C ILE A 137 2.90 -10.98 -4.10
N ALA A 138 2.41 -9.82 -3.64
CA ALA A 138 1.11 -9.29 -4.03
C ALA A 138 1.04 -9.04 -5.55
N THR A 139 2.07 -8.40 -6.13
CA THR A 139 2.16 -8.11 -7.56
C THR A 139 2.28 -9.38 -8.40
N LYS A 140 2.98 -10.42 -7.94
CA LYS A 140 3.03 -11.72 -8.63
C LYS A 140 1.70 -12.47 -8.61
N SER A 141 0.85 -12.16 -7.65
CA SER A 141 -0.47 -12.78 -7.47
C SER A 141 -1.62 -11.95 -8.05
N THR A 142 -1.31 -10.92 -8.85
CA THR A 142 -2.33 -10.05 -9.46
C THR A 142 -3.18 -10.79 -10.49
N PRO A 143 -4.48 -10.46 -10.60
CA PRO A 143 -5.21 -9.52 -9.76
C PRO A 143 -5.46 -10.11 -8.36
N LEU A 144 -5.08 -9.37 -7.31
CA LEU A 144 -5.22 -9.82 -5.93
C LEU A 144 -6.17 -8.89 -5.17
N ILE A 145 -7.25 -9.45 -4.62
CA ILE A 145 -8.23 -8.71 -3.85
C ILE A 145 -7.99 -9.01 -2.36
N LEU A 146 -7.63 -7.98 -1.60
CA LEU A 146 -7.37 -8.07 -0.16
C LEU A 146 -8.54 -7.47 0.62
N GLU A 147 -9.19 -8.26 1.46
CA GLU A 147 -10.20 -7.75 2.40
C GLU A 147 -9.52 -6.93 3.51
N ILE A 148 -10.00 -5.70 3.73
CA ILE A 148 -9.52 -4.81 4.78
C ILE A 148 -10.35 -5.06 6.05
N PRO A 149 -9.77 -5.54 7.15
CA PRO A 149 -10.51 -5.77 8.39
C PRO A 149 -11.11 -4.47 8.93
N LYS A 150 -12.32 -4.53 9.52
CA LYS A 150 -12.99 -3.37 10.12
C LYS A 150 -12.20 -2.69 11.24
N THR A 151 -11.27 -3.42 11.85
CA THR A 151 -10.41 -2.91 12.91
C THR A 151 -9.13 -2.27 12.38
N HIS A 152 -8.95 -2.20 11.06
CA HIS A 152 -7.73 -1.71 10.43
C HIS A 152 -7.84 -0.21 10.13
N THR A 153 -6.76 0.54 10.34
CA THR A 153 -6.72 2.01 10.10
C THR A 153 -7.11 2.43 8.68
N THR A 154 -6.74 1.65 7.66
CA THR A 154 -7.21 1.89 6.27
C THR A 154 -8.73 1.78 6.14
N TYR A 155 -9.38 0.92 6.92
CA TYR A 155 -10.85 0.82 6.92
C TYR A 155 -11.45 2.14 7.39
N ASP A 156 -11.00 2.64 8.55
CA ASP A 156 -11.47 3.91 9.13
C ASP A 156 -11.28 5.07 8.14
N MET A 157 -10.09 5.18 7.53
CA MET A 157 -9.79 6.20 6.53
C MET A 157 -10.74 6.17 5.32
N VAL A 158 -11.06 4.98 4.81
CA VAL A 158 -11.94 4.82 3.65
C VAL A 158 -13.39 5.08 4.05
N GLU A 159 -13.80 4.59 5.22
CA GLU A 159 -15.13 4.82 5.77
C GLU A 159 -15.40 6.31 6.00
N ASP A 160 -14.43 7.05 6.56
CA ASP A 160 -14.55 8.49 6.79
C ASP A 160 -14.60 9.28 5.47
N LYS A 161 -13.77 8.90 4.49
CA LYS A 161 -13.83 9.48 3.12
C LYS A 161 -15.19 9.20 2.46
N PHE A 162 -15.70 7.98 2.61
CA PHE A 162 -17.01 7.62 2.09
C PHE A 162 -18.10 8.49 2.74
N LYS A 163 -18.17 8.51 4.07
CA LYS A 163 -19.17 9.28 4.83
C LYS A 163 -19.12 10.78 4.54
N SER A 164 -17.93 11.37 4.46
CA SER A 164 -17.77 12.79 4.13
C SER A 164 -18.19 13.09 2.69
N SER A 165 -17.81 12.25 1.73
CA SER A 165 -18.24 12.40 0.34
C SER A 165 -19.72 12.13 0.11
N TRP A 166 -20.38 11.40 1.02
CA TRP A 166 -21.80 11.04 0.94
C TRP A 166 -22.76 12.22 1.18
N SER A 167 -22.29 13.47 1.13
CA SER A 167 -23.07 14.63 1.53
C SER A 167 -22.99 15.77 0.51
N ALA A 168 -24.10 16.01 -0.21
CA ALA A 168 -24.43 17.32 -0.79
C ALA A 168 -25.88 17.48 -1.29
N GLY A 169 -26.73 16.44 -1.33
CA GLY A 169 -28.11 16.62 -1.82
C GLY A 169 -29.01 15.39 -1.98
N ALA A 170 -28.61 14.22 -1.48
CA ALA A 170 -29.41 13.01 -1.64
C ALA A 170 -30.41 12.86 -0.47
N THR A 171 -31.69 12.72 -0.79
CA THR A 171 -32.77 12.31 0.13
C THR A 171 -32.59 10.90 0.69
N ASN A 172 -31.52 10.20 0.30
CA ASN A 172 -31.27 8.81 0.61
C ASN A 172 -30.45 8.66 1.90
N PRO A 173 -30.80 7.72 2.78
CA PRO A 173 -30.03 7.43 3.99
C PRO A 173 -28.62 6.95 3.64
N LEU A 174 -27.66 7.20 4.53
CA LEU A 174 -26.29 6.71 4.42
C LEU A 174 -26.28 5.17 4.37
N PRO A 175 -25.79 4.54 3.28
CA PRO A 175 -25.76 3.09 3.18
C PRO A 175 -24.75 2.49 4.17
N LYS A 176 -25.05 1.28 4.64
CA LYS A 176 -24.19 0.55 5.58
C LYS A 176 -23.06 -0.15 4.83
N ILE A 177 -21.82 0.21 5.13
CA ILE A 177 -20.64 -0.44 4.54
C ILE A 177 -20.49 -1.86 5.12
N SER A 178 -20.55 -2.88 4.25
CA SER A 178 -20.38 -4.28 4.65
C SER A 178 -18.91 -4.66 4.76
N LYS A 179 -18.16 -4.47 3.67
CA LYS A 179 -16.75 -4.82 3.51
C LYS A 179 -16.03 -3.79 2.64
N ILE A 180 -14.72 -3.66 2.84
CA ILE A 180 -13.85 -2.82 2.00
C ILE A 180 -12.74 -3.72 1.48
N PHE A 181 -12.45 -3.61 0.19
CA PHE A 181 -11.41 -4.39 -0.48
C PHE A 181 -10.34 -3.48 -1.05
N LYS A 182 -9.08 -3.89 -0.96
CA LYS A 182 -7.97 -3.31 -1.72
C LYS A 182 -7.68 -4.23 -2.90
N ILE A 183 -7.80 -3.68 -4.10
CA ILE A 183 -7.36 -4.35 -5.32
C ILE A 183 -5.86 -4.06 -5.50
N ILE A 184 -5.08 -5.12 -5.68
CA ILE A 184 -3.68 -5.02 -6.08
C ILE A 184 -3.61 -5.43 -7.55
N GLU A 185 -3.07 -4.53 -8.36
CA GLU A 185 -2.95 -4.66 -9.81
C GLU A 185 -1.47 -4.73 -10.21
N ASN A 186 -1.21 -5.29 -11.38
CA ASN A 186 0.13 -5.29 -11.98
C ASN A 186 0.27 -4.07 -12.89
N ASN A 187 1.50 -3.59 -13.07
CA ASN A 187 1.82 -2.51 -13.99
C ASN A 187 1.35 -2.83 -15.43
N GLU A 188 1.47 -4.10 -15.84
CA GLU A 188 0.96 -4.54 -17.15
C GLU A 188 -0.55 -4.33 -17.33
N PHE A 189 -1.31 -4.40 -16.22
CA PHE A 189 -2.77 -4.16 -16.24
C PHE A 189 -3.10 -2.67 -16.25
N LEU A 190 -2.26 -1.84 -15.62
CA LEU A 190 -2.42 -0.39 -15.58
C LEU A 190 -1.95 0.31 -16.86
N MET A 191 -1.01 -0.29 -17.60
CA MET A 191 -0.39 0.32 -18.77
C MET A 191 -1.40 0.86 -19.82
N PRO A 192 -2.47 0.14 -20.22
CA PRO A 192 -3.45 0.70 -21.15
C PRO A 192 -4.20 1.91 -20.59
N TYR A 193 -4.48 1.92 -19.29
CA TYR A 193 -5.12 3.06 -18.62
C TYR A 193 -4.18 4.26 -18.53
N ASP A 194 -2.89 4.04 -18.23
CA ASP A 194 -1.89 5.10 -18.19
C ASP A 194 -1.65 5.72 -19.57
N GLN A 195 -1.61 4.89 -20.62
CA GLN A 195 -1.55 5.36 -22.01
C GLN A 195 -2.77 6.23 -22.35
N TYR A 196 -3.97 5.81 -21.96
CA TYR A 196 -5.20 6.60 -22.15
C TYR A 196 -5.15 7.93 -21.39
N LYS A 197 -4.74 7.89 -20.12
CA LYS A 197 -4.59 9.08 -19.27
C LYS A 197 -3.59 10.07 -19.86
N PHE A 198 -2.48 9.58 -20.42
CA PHE A 198 -1.49 10.39 -21.11
C PHE A 198 -2.08 11.08 -22.36
N VAL A 199 -2.83 10.36 -23.19
CA VAL A 199 -3.48 10.95 -24.38
C VAL A 199 -4.45 12.07 -23.98
N ILE A 200 -5.21 11.88 -22.91
CA ILE A 200 -6.16 12.89 -22.41
C ILE A 200 -5.46 14.10 -21.80
N SER A 201 -4.40 13.89 -21.01
CA SER A 201 -3.68 15.00 -20.38
C SER A 201 -3.03 15.90 -21.43
N VAL A 202 -2.42 15.30 -22.46
CA VAL A 202 -1.86 16.02 -23.61
C VAL A 202 -2.96 16.74 -24.39
N SER A 203 -4.07 16.06 -24.71
CA SER A 203 -5.18 16.67 -25.45
C SER A 203 -5.75 17.89 -24.71
N SER A 204 -5.95 17.78 -23.39
CA SER A 204 -6.45 18.88 -22.55
C SER A 204 -5.50 20.08 -22.56
N SER A 205 -4.19 19.84 -22.50
CA SER A 205 -3.17 20.89 -22.58
C SER A 205 -3.17 21.57 -23.96
N VAL A 206 -3.25 20.79 -25.04
CA VAL A 206 -3.31 21.30 -26.41
C VAL A 206 -4.55 22.17 -26.63
N TYR A 207 -5.71 21.78 -26.10
CA TYR A 207 -6.93 22.61 -26.15
C TYR A 207 -6.76 23.95 -25.42
N LEU A 208 -6.05 23.98 -24.28
CA LEU A 208 -5.78 25.24 -23.58
C LEU A 208 -4.86 26.15 -24.39
N VAL A 209 -3.79 25.62 -24.99
CA VAL A 209 -2.84 26.41 -25.81
C VAL A 209 -3.52 26.97 -27.06
N LEU A 210 -4.32 26.16 -27.77
CA LEU A 210 -5.06 26.61 -28.96
C LEU A 210 -6.08 27.71 -28.63
N ASN A 211 -6.79 27.59 -27.50
CA ASN A 211 -7.75 28.62 -27.08
C ASN A 211 -7.06 29.94 -26.70
N THR A 212 -5.88 29.88 -26.07
CA THR A 212 -5.09 31.08 -25.77
C THR A 212 -4.57 31.74 -27.05
N ALA A 213 -4.01 30.97 -27.99
CA ALA A 213 -3.51 31.50 -29.26
C ALA A 213 -4.62 32.14 -30.13
N LEU A 214 -5.81 31.53 -30.18
CA LEU A 214 -6.97 32.10 -30.89
C LEU A 214 -7.47 33.40 -30.25
N LYS A 215 -7.32 33.56 -28.93
CA LYS A 215 -7.68 34.80 -28.21
C LYS A 215 -6.70 35.94 -28.50
N GLU A 216 -5.40 35.62 -28.66
CA GLU A 216 -4.36 36.61 -28.99
C GLU A 216 -4.41 37.06 -30.45
N ALA A 217 -4.86 36.20 -31.37
CA ALA A 217 -4.96 36.50 -32.80
C ALA A 217 -6.09 37.49 -33.17
N GLY A 218 -6.77 38.12 -32.21
CA GLY A 218 -7.81 39.14 -32.47
C GLY A 218 -9.05 38.61 -33.21
N GLY A 219 -9.25 37.29 -33.20
CA GLY A 219 -10.39 36.64 -33.84
C GLY A 219 -11.71 37.07 -33.19
N SER A 220 -12.47 37.93 -33.88
CA SER A 220 -13.82 38.34 -33.48
C SER A 220 -14.67 37.11 -33.13
N ASN A 221 -15.22 37.10 -31.91
CA ASN A 221 -16.00 36.05 -31.25
C ASN A 221 -17.11 35.45 -32.15
N ARG A 222 -16.76 34.52 -33.04
CA ARG A 222 -17.74 33.53 -33.52
C ARG A 222 -17.73 32.41 -32.51
N LYS A 223 -18.78 32.37 -31.67
CA LYS A 223 -19.10 31.25 -30.77
C LYS A 223 -19.08 29.96 -31.59
N LEU A 224 -17.95 29.25 -31.59
CA LEU A 224 -17.90 27.84 -31.93
C LEU A 224 -18.50 27.12 -30.72
N SER A 225 -19.83 26.99 -30.72
CA SER A 225 -20.53 26.13 -29.78
C SER A 225 -20.16 24.69 -30.10
N VAL A 226 -19.11 24.18 -29.46
CA VAL A 226 -18.80 22.76 -29.51
C VAL A 226 -19.72 22.06 -28.49
N PRO A 227 -20.61 21.16 -28.91
CA PRO A 227 -21.56 20.51 -28.01
C PRO A 227 -20.84 19.36 -27.29
N TRP A 228 -20.03 19.69 -26.29
CA TRP A 228 -19.54 18.70 -25.34
C TRP A 228 -20.17 19.01 -23.99
N ASN A 229 -21.17 18.20 -23.64
CA ASN A 229 -21.86 18.22 -22.36
C ASN A 229 -20.85 17.82 -21.26
N ARG A 230 -20.21 18.83 -20.66
CA ARG A 230 -19.15 18.68 -19.66
C ARG A 230 -19.78 18.67 -18.27
N SER A 231 -20.38 17.55 -17.89
CA SER A 231 -20.74 17.27 -16.50
C SER A 231 -19.44 17.06 -15.73
N SER A 232 -19.00 18.09 -15.01
CA SER A 232 -18.08 18.10 -13.87
C SER A 232 -17.29 16.82 -13.60
N VAL A 233 -16.09 16.69 -14.18
CA VAL A 233 -15.10 15.72 -13.69
C VAL A 233 -14.16 16.48 -12.73
N PRO A 234 -14.21 16.18 -11.42
CA PRO A 234 -13.28 16.80 -10.47
C PRO A 234 -11.86 16.28 -10.73
N THR A 235 -10.92 17.21 -10.93
CA THR A 235 -9.48 16.93 -10.88
C THR A 235 -9.11 16.54 -9.46
N ARG A 236 -8.91 15.24 -9.21
CA ARG A 236 -8.28 14.74 -7.99
C ARG A 236 -6.80 14.57 -8.25
N ASP A 237 -5.95 15.05 -7.35
CA ASP A 237 -4.55 14.68 -7.29
C ASP A 237 -4.42 13.17 -7.14
N ILE A 238 -3.62 12.57 -8.03
CA ILE A 238 -3.51 11.12 -8.21
C ILE A 238 -2.20 10.68 -7.55
N ASP A 239 -2.24 10.54 -6.24
CA ASP A 239 -1.52 9.44 -5.61
C ASP A 239 -2.28 8.16 -6.01
N ASN A 240 -1.58 7.15 -6.54
CA ASN A 240 -2.14 5.88 -7.01
C ASN A 240 -2.77 5.02 -5.89
N GLU A 241 -3.82 5.52 -5.26
CA GLU A 241 -4.78 4.79 -4.44
C GLU A 241 -6.18 4.91 -5.06
N ALA A 242 -6.38 4.30 -6.22
CA ALA A 242 -7.72 3.94 -6.67
C ALA A 242 -8.28 2.86 -5.72
N LEU A 243 -8.80 3.29 -4.56
CA LEU A 243 -9.58 2.44 -3.68
C LEU A 243 -10.98 2.31 -4.30
N HIS A 244 -11.17 1.24 -5.06
CA HIS A 244 -12.47 0.87 -5.60
C HIS A 244 -13.37 0.39 -4.46
N VAL A 245 -14.29 1.24 -4.02
CA VAL A 245 -15.43 0.81 -3.21
C VAL A 245 -16.39 0.11 -4.17
N VAL A 246 -16.31 -1.23 -4.23
CA VAL A 246 -17.28 -2.02 -4.99
C VAL A 246 -18.50 -2.24 -4.10
N ASP A 247 -19.55 -1.45 -4.33
CA ASP A 247 -20.85 -1.68 -3.71
C ASP A 247 -21.51 -2.90 -4.34
N LEU A 248 -21.30 -4.08 -3.74
CA LEU A 248 -22.10 -5.27 -4.02
C LEU A 248 -23.39 -5.18 -3.21
N PHE A 249 -24.39 -4.48 -3.76
CA PHE A 249 -25.76 -4.56 -3.24
C PHE A 249 -26.33 -5.95 -3.57
N GLY A 250 -26.30 -6.85 -2.60
CA GLY A 250 -27.18 -8.02 -2.59
C GLY A 250 -28.59 -7.57 -2.23
N VAL A 251 -29.48 -7.63 -3.22
CA VAL A 251 -30.94 -7.51 -3.05
C VAL A 251 -31.49 -8.77 -2.41
#